data_AF-A0A9P1D5C5-F1
#
_entry.id   AF-A0A9P1D5C5-F1
#
_cell.length_a   1.000
_cell.length_b   1.000
_cell.length_c   1.000
_cell.angle_alpha   90.00
_cell.angle_beta   90.00
_cell.angle_gamma   90.00
#
_symmetry.space_group_name_H-M   'P 1'
#
loop_
_entity.id
_entity.type
_entity.pdbx_description
1 polymer ?
#
loop_
_entity_poly.entity_id
_entity_poly.type
_entity_poly.pdbx_seq_one_letter_code
_entity_poly.pdbx_strand_id
1 'polypeptide(L)'
;ERNGSGAAARGLGESTVLQTHTVPLRQVRKELEPWKQPLLDEYKSLTEITGALVVTTEKELQKDLRYAQMEVAPAMLVPTVKAPHGKRRARIVICGNRIEAKNPDGQLATEGLHGGPGDSLFANYAGGADGVLLRALLRKTGAKKWQCATVDVKTAFLLAPRRGAGNWSTYRNDLLKMWQWDCNGR
;
A
#
# COMPACT_ATOMS: atom_id res chain seq x y z
N GLU A 1 -54.46 -19.16 25.84
CA GLU A 1 -53.70 -18.23 26.70
C GLU A 1 -52.23 -18.64 26.64
N ARG A 2 -51.41 -17.87 25.91
CA ARG A 2 -50.43 -16.88 26.43
C ARG A 2 -49.26 -17.49 27.22
N ASN A 3 -48.08 -17.49 26.57
CA ASN A 3 -46.72 -17.11 27.02
C ASN A 3 -45.68 -18.07 26.43
N GLY A 4 -44.70 -17.69 25.61
CA GLY A 4 -44.15 -16.36 25.32
C GLY A 4 -42.95 -16.03 26.21
N SER A 5 -41.79 -16.60 25.92
CA SER A 5 -40.44 -16.07 26.19
C SER A 5 -39.44 -17.07 25.60
N GLY A 6 -38.67 -16.78 24.55
CA GLY A 6 -37.74 -15.66 24.44
C GLY A 6 -36.36 -16.24 24.11
N ALA A 7 -36.25 -16.98 23.00
CA ALA A 7 -34.95 -17.39 22.48
C ALA A 7 -34.33 -16.17 21.80
N ALA A 8 -33.51 -15.44 22.55
CA ALA A 8 -32.70 -14.34 22.07
C ALA A 8 -31.98 -14.74 20.78
N ALA A 9 -32.19 -13.94 19.74
CA ALA A 9 -31.46 -14.01 18.48
C ALA A 9 -29.96 -14.00 18.79
N ARG A 10 -29.32 -15.16 18.67
CA ARG A 10 -27.85 -15.26 18.67
C ARG A 10 -27.34 -14.45 17.50
N GLY A 11 -26.51 -13.45 17.81
CA GLY A 11 -25.92 -12.55 16.84
C GLY A 11 -25.32 -13.29 15.65
N LEU A 12 -25.61 -12.77 14.45
CA LEU A 12 -25.03 -13.19 13.19
C LEU A 12 -23.50 -13.24 13.33
N GLY A 13 -22.95 -14.45 13.18
CA GLY A 13 -21.54 -14.75 13.46
C GLY A 13 -20.57 -13.90 12.63
N GLU A 14 -19.49 -13.45 13.27
CA GLU A 14 -18.32 -12.92 12.58
C GLU A 14 -17.87 -13.94 11.52
N SER A 15 -17.85 -13.55 10.25
CA SER A 15 -17.31 -14.38 9.17
C SER A 15 -15.82 -14.61 9.46
N THR A 16 -15.46 -15.82 9.86
CA THR A 16 -14.07 -16.21 10.07
C THR A 16 -13.38 -16.26 8.72
N VAL A 17 -12.29 -15.51 8.58
CA VAL A 17 -11.50 -15.45 7.35
C VAL A 17 -10.18 -16.14 7.63
N LEU A 18 -9.90 -17.24 6.92
CA LEU A 18 -8.69 -18.05 7.14
C LEU A 18 -7.41 -17.33 6.70
N GLN A 19 -7.49 -16.51 5.66
CA GLN A 19 -6.33 -15.82 5.09
C GLN A 19 -6.64 -14.37 4.77
N THR A 20 -5.71 -13.48 5.13
CA THR A 20 -5.78 -12.08 4.70
C THR A 20 -5.75 -12.01 3.18
N HIS A 21 -6.71 -11.32 2.57
CA HIS A 21 -6.74 -11.12 1.12
C HIS A 21 -7.07 -9.66 0.77
N THR A 22 -6.63 -9.25 -0.42
CA THR A 22 -6.96 -7.96 -1.01
C THR A 22 -8.31 -8.04 -1.71
N VAL A 23 -9.14 -7.01 -1.54
CA VAL A 23 -10.45 -6.92 -2.17
C VAL A 23 -10.34 -6.05 -3.44
N PRO A 24 -10.95 -6.44 -4.57
CA PRO A 24 -10.92 -5.60 -5.77
C PRO A 24 -11.64 -4.25 -5.57
N LEU A 25 -11.09 -3.17 -6.13
CA LEU A 25 -11.66 -1.82 -6.00
C LEU A 25 -13.09 -1.71 -6.56
N ARG A 26 -13.41 -2.49 -7.61
CA ARG A 26 -14.78 -2.56 -8.17
C ARG A 26 -15.79 -3.09 -7.15
N GLN A 27 -15.39 -4.04 -6.30
CA GLN A 27 -16.23 -4.59 -5.24
C GLN A 27 -16.38 -3.58 -4.09
N VAL A 28 -15.28 -2.95 -3.67
CA VAL A 28 -15.31 -1.89 -2.65
C VAL A 28 -16.22 -0.72 -3.06
N ARG A 29 -16.19 -0.33 -4.34
CA ARG A 29 -17.07 0.71 -4.87
C ARG A 29 -18.55 0.34 -4.79
N LYS A 30 -18.89 -0.93 -5.07
CA LYS A 30 -20.27 -1.43 -4.97
C LYS A 30 -20.76 -1.49 -3.52
N GLU A 31 -19.89 -1.87 -2.58
CA GLU A 31 -20.23 -2.04 -1.17
C GLU A 31 -19.49 -1.03 -0.28
N LEU A 32 -19.68 0.27 -0.51
CA LEU A 32 -18.81 1.30 0.10
C LEU A 32 -18.98 1.46 1.62
N GLU A 33 -20.20 1.28 2.14
CA GLU A 33 -20.53 1.51 3.57
C GLU A 33 -19.54 0.86 4.55
N PRO A 34 -19.26 -0.46 4.50
CA PRO A 34 -18.31 -1.09 5.42
C PRO A 34 -16.85 -0.63 5.27
N TRP A 35 -16.51 0.09 4.20
CA TRP A 35 -15.16 0.60 3.93
C TRP A 35 -14.97 2.06 4.32
N LYS A 36 -16.04 2.81 4.61
CA LYS A 36 -15.94 4.23 4.98
C LYS A 36 -15.00 4.46 6.17
N GLN A 37 -15.21 3.74 7.28
CA GLN A 37 -14.37 3.90 8.47
C GLN A 37 -12.91 3.48 8.21
N PRO A 38 -12.61 2.30 7.60
CA PRO A 38 -11.25 1.96 7.22
C PRO A 38 -10.55 2.99 6.32
N LEU A 39 -11.28 3.59 5.37
CA LEU A 39 -10.76 4.62 4.48
C LEU A 39 -10.47 5.93 5.23
N LEU A 40 -11.38 6.32 6.12
CA LEU A 40 -11.21 7.51 6.95
C LEU A 40 -10.04 7.35 7.92
N ASP A 41 -9.89 6.17 8.53
CA ASP A 41 -8.76 5.86 9.42
C ASP A 41 -7.42 6.04 8.69
N GLU A 42 -7.33 5.55 7.45
CA GLU A 42 -6.13 5.69 6.63
C GLU A 42 -5.88 7.15 6.22
N TYR A 43 -6.94 7.86 5.79
CA TYR A 43 -6.86 9.27 5.45
C TYR A 43 -6.32 10.09 6.62
N LYS A 44 -6.93 9.96 7.81
CA LYS A 44 -6.49 10.65 9.03
C LYS A 44 -5.09 10.23 9.46
N SER A 45 -4.73 8.96 9.28
CA SER A 45 -3.38 8.50 9.55
C SER A 45 -2.36 9.26 8.70
N LEU A 46 -2.65 9.50 7.43
CA LEU A 46 -1.73 10.16 6.49
C LEU A 46 -1.68 11.68 6.65
N THR A 47 -2.81 12.31 7.01
CA THR A 47 -2.92 13.78 7.07
C THR A 47 -2.75 14.31 8.49
N GLU A 48 -3.51 13.80 9.45
CA GLU A 48 -3.60 14.35 10.82
C GLU A 48 -2.54 13.73 11.74
N ILE A 49 -2.30 12.42 11.65
CA ILE A 49 -1.43 11.71 12.60
C ILE A 49 0.04 11.77 12.18
N THR A 50 0.33 11.42 10.92
CA THR A 50 1.72 11.40 10.43
C THR A 50 2.14 12.69 9.74
N GLY A 51 1.19 13.50 9.27
CA GLY A 51 1.49 14.69 8.45
C GLY A 51 2.22 14.35 7.15
N ALA A 52 2.15 13.10 6.70
CA ALA A 52 2.85 12.63 5.50
C ALA A 52 2.27 13.22 4.21
N LEU A 53 0.98 13.59 4.23
CA LEU A 53 0.29 14.20 3.11
C LEU A 53 -0.37 15.51 3.54
N VAL A 54 -0.29 16.51 2.68
CA VAL A 54 -1.05 17.76 2.80
C VAL A 54 -2.16 17.75 1.76
N VAL A 55 -3.39 17.95 2.21
CA VAL A 55 -4.54 18.04 1.32
C VAL A 55 -4.53 19.40 0.66
N THR A 56 -4.45 19.41 -0.67
CA THR A 56 -4.43 20.63 -1.47
C THR A 56 -5.16 20.40 -2.79
N THR A 57 -5.47 21.49 -3.47
CA THR A 57 -6.04 21.47 -4.82
C THR A 57 -4.98 21.77 -5.87
N GLU A 58 -5.21 21.33 -7.12
CA GLU A 58 -4.31 21.64 -8.24
C GLU A 58 -4.06 23.14 -8.39
N LYS A 59 -5.11 23.96 -8.18
CA LYS A 59 -5.04 25.43 -8.29
C LYS A 59 -4.16 26.07 -7.21
N GLU A 60 -4.07 25.46 -6.03
CA GLU A 60 -3.19 25.91 -4.95
C GLU A 60 -1.76 25.44 -5.21
N LEU A 61 -1.60 24.20 -5.69
CA LEU A 61 -0.30 23.64 -6.02
C LEU A 61 0.39 24.42 -7.14
N GLN A 62 -0.36 24.89 -8.14
CA GLN A 62 0.12 25.74 -9.23
C GLN A 62 0.73 27.08 -8.78
N LYS A 63 0.40 27.54 -7.57
CA LYS A 63 0.98 28.76 -7.01
C LYS A 63 2.38 28.54 -6.42
N ASP A 64 2.77 27.30 -6.17
CA ASP A 64 4.11 26.97 -5.71
C ASP A 64 5.12 27.15 -6.86
N LEU A 65 6.19 27.90 -6.62
CA LEU A 65 7.27 28.13 -7.60
C LEU A 65 7.91 26.82 -8.08
N ARG A 66 7.79 25.75 -7.30
CA ARG A 66 8.32 24.42 -7.61
C ARG A 66 7.34 23.56 -8.39
N TYR A 67 6.13 24.02 -8.69
CA TYR A 67 5.10 23.23 -9.38
C TYR A 67 5.61 22.56 -10.65
N ALA A 68 6.40 23.28 -11.46
CA ALA A 68 7.00 22.76 -12.68
C ALA A 68 8.02 21.61 -12.46
N GLN A 69 8.51 21.43 -11.24
CA GLN A 69 9.45 20.38 -10.84
C GLN A 69 8.76 19.24 -10.06
N MET A 70 7.45 19.36 -9.80
CA MET A 70 6.71 18.33 -9.08
C MET A 70 6.37 17.17 -10.01
N GLU A 71 6.42 15.96 -9.47
CA GLU A 71 6.06 14.73 -10.19
C GLU A 71 4.78 14.14 -9.63
N VAL A 72 3.92 13.63 -10.51
CA VAL A 72 2.77 12.84 -10.11
C VAL A 72 3.23 11.44 -9.72
N ALA A 73 3.21 11.16 -8.41
CA ALA A 73 3.54 9.84 -7.90
C ALA A 73 2.36 8.87 -8.14
N PRO A 74 2.60 7.69 -8.76
CA PRO A 74 1.55 6.68 -8.91
C PRO A 74 1.12 6.16 -7.53
N ALA A 75 -0.18 6.21 -7.28
CA ALA A 75 -0.79 5.75 -6.03
C ALA A 75 -1.94 4.77 -6.30
N MET A 76 -2.15 3.84 -5.36
CA MET A 76 -3.25 2.89 -5.41
C MET A 76 -3.83 2.67 -4.00
N LEU A 77 -5.15 2.52 -3.94
CA LEU A 77 -5.84 2.04 -2.76
C LEU A 77 -5.76 0.50 -2.70
N VAL A 78 -5.31 -0.03 -1.56
CA VAL A 78 -5.18 -1.46 -1.28
C VAL A 78 -6.10 -1.82 -0.11
N PRO A 79 -7.36 -2.21 -0.38
CA PRO A 79 -8.28 -2.66 0.65
C PRO A 79 -8.08 -4.15 0.93
N THR A 80 -8.03 -4.52 2.19
CA THR A 80 -7.76 -5.88 2.66
C THR A 80 -8.75 -6.30 3.74
N VAL A 81 -9.07 -7.58 3.76
CA VAL A 81 -9.84 -8.23 4.83
C VAL A 81 -8.86 -9.07 5.62
N LYS A 82 -8.62 -8.72 6.89
CA LYS A 82 -7.60 -9.34 7.73
C LYS A 82 -8.16 -10.58 8.44
N ALA A 83 -7.45 -11.69 8.32
CA ALA A 83 -7.64 -12.87 9.15
C ALA A 83 -7.29 -12.57 10.64
N PRO A 84 -7.91 -13.25 11.62
CA PRO A 84 -9.00 -14.22 11.45
C PRO A 84 -10.41 -13.59 11.46
N HIS A 85 -10.56 -12.38 12.00
CA HIS A 85 -11.87 -11.76 12.29
C HIS A 85 -12.51 -11.03 11.11
N GLY A 86 -11.94 -11.12 9.92
CA GLY A 86 -12.45 -10.41 8.74
C GLY A 86 -12.35 -8.88 8.84
N LYS A 87 -11.47 -8.35 9.71
CA LYS A 87 -11.36 -6.91 9.93
C LYS A 87 -10.91 -6.21 8.65
N ARG A 88 -11.72 -5.27 8.17
CA ARG A 88 -11.40 -4.47 6.98
C ARG A 88 -10.32 -3.43 7.29
N ARG A 89 -9.37 -3.30 6.39
CA ARG A 89 -8.29 -2.31 6.42
C ARG A 89 -8.10 -1.75 5.02
N ALA A 90 -7.94 -0.44 4.91
CA ALA A 90 -7.61 0.22 3.67
C ALA A 90 -6.22 0.87 3.81
N ARG A 91 -5.38 0.76 2.79
CA ARG A 91 -4.07 1.43 2.75
C ARG A 91 -3.90 2.16 1.44
N ILE A 92 -3.46 3.41 1.48
CA ILE A 92 -3.06 4.14 0.28
C ILE A 92 -1.56 3.90 0.12
N VAL A 93 -1.19 3.27 -0.99
CA VAL A 93 0.19 2.94 -1.30
C VAL A 93 0.65 3.79 -2.47
N ILE A 94 1.72 4.54 -2.26
CA ILE A 94 2.44 5.22 -3.33
C ILE A 94 3.60 4.29 -3.70
N CYS A 95 3.41 3.50 -4.75
CA CYS A 95 4.40 2.54 -5.22
C CYS A 95 4.78 2.89 -6.65
N GLY A 96 6.07 3.07 -6.91
CA GLY A 96 6.61 3.35 -8.24
C GLY A 96 6.47 2.19 -9.23
N ASN A 97 5.69 1.15 -8.92
CA ASN A 97 5.52 -0.02 -9.77
C ASN A 97 4.32 0.19 -10.69
N ARG A 98 4.61 0.53 -11.94
CA ARG A 98 3.65 0.52 -13.04
C ARG A 98 3.73 -0.82 -13.77
N ILE A 99 2.59 -1.44 -14.02
CA ILE A 99 2.48 -2.59 -14.93
C ILE A 99 1.71 -2.15 -16.17
N GLU A 100 2.06 -2.69 -17.34
CA GLU A 100 1.25 -2.52 -18.55
C GLU A 100 -0.17 -3.02 -18.23
N ALA A 101 -1.16 -2.16 -18.44
CA ALA A 101 -2.56 -2.50 -18.25
C ALA A 101 -3.00 -3.39 -19.43
N LYS A 102 -2.77 -4.69 -19.30
CA LYS A 102 -3.28 -5.70 -20.23
C LYS A 102 -4.62 -6.20 -19.72
N ASN A 103 -5.63 -6.20 -20.59
CA ASN A 103 -6.85 -6.96 -20.36
C ASN A 103 -6.54 -8.47 -20.39
N PRO A 104 -7.41 -9.32 -19.81
CA PRO A 104 -7.21 -10.79 -19.73
C PRO A 104 -7.03 -11.49 -21.08
N ASP A 105 -7.48 -10.85 -22.16
CA ASP A 105 -7.42 -11.23 -23.56
C ASP A 105 -6.21 -10.67 -24.31
N GLY A 106 -5.25 -10.06 -23.60
CA GLY A 106 -4.00 -9.54 -24.16
C GLY A 106 -4.13 -8.19 -24.88
N GLN A 107 -5.33 -7.58 -24.87
CA GLN A 107 -5.56 -6.25 -25.43
C GLN A 107 -5.15 -5.16 -24.43
N LEU A 108 -4.73 -3.99 -24.93
CA LEU A 108 -4.51 -2.81 -24.08
C LEU A 108 -5.81 -2.45 -23.36
N ALA A 109 -5.75 -2.28 -22.04
CA ALA A 109 -6.91 -1.87 -21.27
C ALA A 109 -7.43 -0.51 -21.75
N THR A 110 -8.75 -0.33 -21.71
CA THR A 110 -9.39 0.95 -22.03
C THR A 110 -9.39 1.91 -20.84
N GLU A 111 -8.99 1.44 -19.64
CA GLU A 111 -8.98 2.21 -18.38
C GLU A 111 -7.63 2.10 -17.65
N GLY A 112 -6.90 3.21 -17.52
CA GLY A 112 -5.61 3.31 -16.82
C GLY A 112 -4.90 4.66 -17.04
N LEU A 113 -3.77 4.88 -16.38
CA LEU A 113 -3.00 6.13 -16.53
C LEU A 113 -2.17 6.08 -17.81
N HIS A 114 -2.33 7.09 -18.67
CA HIS A 114 -1.47 7.29 -19.84
C HIS A 114 -0.10 7.75 -19.34
N GLY A 115 1.00 7.16 -19.81
CA GLY A 115 2.31 7.61 -19.32
C GLY A 115 3.53 6.76 -19.65
N GLY A 116 3.53 6.02 -20.77
CA GLY A 116 4.74 5.37 -21.27
C GLY A 116 4.91 5.56 -22.78
N PRO A 117 6.05 5.11 -23.34
CA PRO A 117 6.33 5.25 -24.75
C PRO A 117 5.20 4.62 -25.60
N GLY A 118 4.71 5.36 -26.60
CA GLY A 118 3.66 4.87 -27.50
C GLY A 118 2.25 4.81 -26.89
N ASP A 119 1.93 5.70 -25.95
CA ASP A 119 0.58 5.85 -25.34
C ASP A 119 0.09 4.59 -24.59
N SER A 120 1.04 3.77 -24.13
CA SER A 120 0.72 2.58 -23.35
C SER A 120 0.04 2.96 -22.03
N LEU A 121 -1.03 2.23 -21.72
CA LEU A 121 -1.83 2.41 -20.53
C LEU A 121 -1.21 1.64 -19.36
N PHE A 122 -1.03 2.28 -18.21
CA PHE A 122 -0.46 1.63 -17.02
C PHE A 122 -1.50 1.47 -15.91
N ALA A 123 -1.44 0.32 -15.26
CA ALA A 123 -2.07 0.10 -13.97
C ALA A 123 -1.00 0.20 -12.87
N ASN A 124 -1.36 0.85 -11.76
CA ASN A 124 -0.52 0.82 -10.57
C ASN A 124 -0.61 -0.59 -9.96
N TYR A 125 0.50 -1.11 -9.45
CA TYR A 125 0.52 -2.44 -8.85
C TYR A 125 1.16 -2.41 -7.47
N ALA A 126 0.39 -2.81 -6.46
CA ALA A 126 0.88 -3.02 -5.11
C ALA A 126 1.23 -4.50 -4.89
N GLY A 127 2.43 -4.89 -5.34
CA GLY A 127 3.01 -6.21 -5.04
C GLY A 127 3.65 -6.24 -3.67
N GLY A 128 3.23 -7.19 -2.82
CA GLY A 128 3.90 -7.49 -1.56
C GLY A 128 5.07 -8.46 -1.76
N ALA A 129 5.94 -8.56 -0.74
CA ALA A 129 6.88 -9.67 -0.66
C ALA A 129 6.10 -10.96 -0.32
N ASP A 130 6.16 -11.96 -1.19
CA ASP A 130 5.51 -13.25 -0.94
C ASP A 130 6.38 -14.19 -0.08
N GLY A 131 5.79 -15.28 0.41
CA GLY A 131 6.49 -16.25 1.25
C GLY A 131 7.61 -17.01 0.52
N VAL A 132 7.54 -17.15 -0.81
CA VAL A 132 8.60 -17.79 -1.61
C VAL A 132 9.83 -16.88 -1.64
N LEU A 133 9.62 -15.59 -1.91
CA LEU A 133 10.66 -14.56 -1.89
C LEU A 133 11.33 -14.51 -0.50
N LEU A 134 10.54 -14.50 0.57
CA LEU A 134 11.08 -14.47 1.93
C LEU A 134 11.89 -15.73 2.25
N ARG A 135 11.42 -16.92 1.88
CA ARG A 135 12.17 -18.17 2.06
C ARG A 135 13.47 -18.19 1.27
N ALA A 136 13.44 -17.73 0.01
CA ALA A 136 14.64 -17.63 -0.82
C ALA A 136 15.66 -16.66 -0.22
N LEU A 137 15.21 -15.52 0.30
CA LEU A 137 16.06 -14.54 0.97
C LEU A 137 16.71 -15.13 2.23
N LEU A 138 15.93 -15.78 3.09
CA LEU A 138 16.43 -16.44 4.31
C LEU A 138 17.42 -17.56 4.01
N ARG A 139 17.21 -18.32 2.92
CA ARG A 139 18.17 -19.35 2.50
C ARG A 139 19.50 -18.73 2.09
N LYS A 140 19.47 -17.61 1.38
CA LYS A 140 20.65 -16.87 0.92
C LYS A 140 21.38 -16.22 2.09
N THR A 141 20.66 -15.62 3.04
CA THR A 141 21.28 -15.00 4.22
C THR A 141 22.02 -16.04 5.06
N GLY A 142 21.42 -17.22 5.27
CA GLY A 142 22.10 -18.35 5.93
C GLY A 142 23.37 -18.79 5.20
N ALA A 143 23.32 -18.93 3.87
CA ALA A 143 24.50 -19.30 3.06
C ALA A 143 25.62 -18.24 3.11
N LYS A 144 25.27 -16.97 3.28
CA LYS A 144 26.20 -15.84 3.37
C LYS A 144 26.56 -15.46 4.81
N LYS A 145 26.05 -16.19 5.81
CA LYS A 145 26.20 -15.88 7.24
C LYS A 145 25.79 -14.45 7.58
N TRP A 146 24.75 -13.95 6.90
CA TRP A 146 24.17 -12.64 7.20
C TRP A 146 23.23 -12.74 8.38
N GLN A 147 23.17 -11.67 9.17
CA GLN A 147 22.16 -11.51 10.20
C GLN A 147 20.87 -11.01 9.55
N CYS A 148 19.73 -11.50 10.05
CA CYS A 148 18.41 -11.06 9.62
C CYS A 148 17.71 -10.39 10.79
N ALA A 149 17.11 -9.23 10.52
CA ALA A 149 16.22 -8.54 11.43
C ALA A 149 14.91 -8.22 10.70
N THR A 150 13.80 -8.20 11.44
CA THR A 150 12.49 -7.81 10.92
C THR A 150 11.97 -6.67 11.78
N VAL A 151 11.41 -5.64 11.14
CA VAL A 151 10.73 -4.54 11.81
C VAL A 151 9.29 -4.48 11.29
N ASP A 152 8.32 -4.44 12.20
CA ASP A 152 6.92 -4.21 11.84
C ASP A 152 6.68 -2.70 11.73
N VAL A 153 6.54 -2.22 10.49
CA VAL A 153 6.32 -0.80 10.21
C VAL A 153 4.83 -0.58 9.96
N LYS A 154 4.16 0.08 10.92
CA LYS A 154 2.72 0.34 10.86
C LYS A 154 2.29 1.45 9.89
N THR A 155 3.18 2.40 9.59
CA THR A 155 2.88 3.62 8.83
C THR A 155 3.85 3.80 7.65
N ALA A 156 3.38 4.40 6.56
CA ALA A 156 4.11 4.44 5.30
C ALA A 156 5.44 5.20 5.38
N PHE A 157 6.42 4.77 4.58
CA PHE A 157 7.72 5.42 4.37
C PHE A 157 7.65 6.78 3.65
N LEU A 158 6.50 7.45 3.61
CA LEU A 158 6.33 8.72 2.92
C LEU A 158 7.13 9.86 3.54
N LEU A 159 7.50 9.72 4.82
CA LEU A 159 8.38 10.66 5.52
C LEU A 159 9.87 10.36 5.31
N ALA A 160 10.22 9.26 4.64
CA ALA A 160 11.61 8.98 4.33
C ALA A 160 12.11 10.00 3.28
N PRO A 161 13.32 10.57 3.43
CA PRO A 161 13.88 11.47 2.44
C PRO A 161 13.87 10.81 1.06
N ARG A 162 13.24 11.47 0.08
CA ARG A 162 13.34 11.01 -1.32
C ARG A 162 14.77 11.22 -1.77
N ARG A 163 15.46 10.14 -2.11
CA ARG A 163 16.83 10.19 -2.64
C ARG A 163 16.82 11.02 -3.91
N GLY A 164 17.69 12.04 -3.97
CA GLY A 164 17.86 12.84 -5.18
C GLY A 164 18.28 11.96 -6.36
N ALA A 165 17.85 12.31 -7.57
CA ALA A 165 18.28 11.66 -8.81
C ALA A 165 19.76 12.00 -9.09
N GLY A 166 20.69 11.44 -8.31
CA GLY A 166 22.12 11.68 -8.43
C GLY A 166 22.89 10.37 -8.63
N ASN A 167 23.52 10.24 -9.79
CA ASN A 167 24.67 9.41 -10.15
C ASN A 167 24.68 7.97 -9.58
N TRP A 168 24.53 6.96 -10.46
CA TRP A 168 24.50 5.51 -10.14
C TRP A 168 25.57 5.00 -9.14
N SER A 169 26.75 5.63 -9.10
CA SER A 169 27.83 5.31 -8.15
C SER A 169 27.47 5.59 -6.68
N THR A 170 26.59 6.55 -6.40
CA THR A 170 26.11 6.89 -5.05
C THR A 170 25.06 5.88 -4.56
N TYR A 171 24.25 5.33 -5.49
CA TYR A 171 23.16 4.40 -5.19
C TYR A 171 23.60 3.12 -4.46
N ARG A 172 24.77 2.57 -4.79
CA ARG A 172 25.28 1.35 -4.17
C ARG A 172 25.77 1.58 -2.73
N ASN A 173 26.33 2.76 -2.47
CA ASN A 173 26.81 3.16 -1.14
C ASN A 173 25.66 3.59 -0.22
N ASP A 174 24.64 4.27 -0.74
CA ASP A 174 23.50 4.72 0.06
C ASP A 174 22.51 3.60 0.41
N LEU A 175 22.42 2.57 -0.45
CA LEU A 175 21.71 1.33 -0.09
C LEU A 175 22.39 0.61 1.08
N LEU A 176 23.72 0.51 1.09
CA LEU A 176 24.43 -0.10 2.21
C LEU A 176 24.33 0.77 3.48
N LYS A 177 24.42 2.09 3.36
CA LYS A 177 24.30 3.04 4.49
C LYS A 177 22.89 3.10 5.09
N MET A 178 21.82 3.00 4.29
CA MET A 178 20.44 3.01 4.82
C MET A 178 20.07 1.71 5.55
N TRP A 179 20.70 0.59 5.18
CA TRP A 179 20.57 -0.69 5.90
C TRP A 179 21.59 -0.84 7.04
N GLN A 180 22.59 0.06 7.09
CA GLN A 180 23.44 0.30 8.26
C GLN A 180 22.63 1.12 9.28
N TRP A 181 21.60 0.50 9.83
CA TRP A 181 21.13 0.92 11.14
C TRP A 181 22.28 0.58 12.10
N ASP A 182 23.01 1.59 12.54
CA ASP A 182 24.13 1.39 13.45
C ASP A 182 23.56 0.88 14.77
N CYS A 183 23.77 -0.41 15.05
CA CYS A 183 23.33 -1.08 16.27
C CYS A 183 24.01 -0.53 17.54
N ASN A 184 24.85 0.52 17.41
CA ASN A 184 25.58 1.15 18.51
C ASN A 184 24.78 2.24 19.25
N GLY A 185 23.56 2.56 18.82
CA GLY A 185 22.66 3.44 19.57
C GLY A 185 21.83 2.67 20.60
N ARG A 186 22.36 2.54 21.81
CA ARG A 186 21.56 2.26 23.02
C ARG A 186 20.40 3.24 23.18
#